data_AF-A0A7V9NIZ1-F1
#
_entry.id   AF-A0A7V9NIZ1-F1
#
_cell.length_a   1.000
_cell.length_b   1.000
_cell.length_c   1.000
_cell.angle_alpha   90.00
_cell.angle_beta   90.00
_cell.angle_gamma   90.00
#
_symmetry.space_group_name_H-M   'P 1'
#
loop_
_entity.id
_entity.type
_entity.pdbx_description
1 polymer ?
#
loop_
_entity_poly.entity_id
_entity_poly.type
_entity_poly.pdbx_seq_one_letter_code
_entity_poly.pdbx_strand_id
1 'polypeptide(L)'
;EPILQSADENFRPVDAEVGPDGALYFIDWHNPVIGHMQHNLRDTSRDRQHGRVFRVTAPGRPLLKPPVIAGAPIPQLLDLLKEPEDRVRYRTKIELSARDTKEVVAALQTWIGRLDPKHERYEHQMLEALWVQQWHNRVDEKLLARMLRSDEPWARAAATRVLCYWRDRVADPLGLLKVQANDPHPAVRLEAVRAASFFQTPEAAAVALESLNHPQDRFLTYTLDQTMNTLKAFMK
;
A
#
# COMPACT_ATOMS: atom_id res chain seq x y z
N GLU A 1 -21.19 14.21 -8.10
CA GLU A 1 -21.29 14.20 -9.58
C GLU A 1 -20.12 13.42 -10.14
N PRO A 2 -20.28 12.74 -11.29
CA PRO A 2 -19.16 12.03 -11.92
C PRO A 2 -18.07 13.03 -12.35
N ILE A 3 -16.80 12.69 -12.13
CA ILE A 3 -15.66 13.51 -12.59
C ILE A 3 -15.61 13.56 -14.12
N LEU A 4 -16.14 12.53 -14.78
CA LEU A 4 -16.14 12.40 -16.23
C LEU A 4 -17.40 11.64 -16.69
N GLN A 5 -18.04 12.19 -17.72
CA GLN A 5 -19.15 11.57 -18.41
C GLN A 5 -19.08 11.97 -19.89
N SER A 6 -19.42 11.06 -20.80
CA SER A 6 -19.47 11.34 -22.23
C SER A 6 -20.70 10.68 -22.85
N ALA A 7 -21.27 11.32 -23.86
CA ALA A 7 -22.33 10.76 -24.70
C ALA A 7 -21.77 10.07 -25.98
N ASP A 8 -20.45 10.13 -26.20
CA ASP A 8 -19.77 9.46 -27.31
C ASP A 8 -19.76 7.94 -27.08
N GLU A 9 -20.40 7.17 -27.95
CA GLU A 9 -20.50 5.71 -27.85
C GLU A 9 -19.15 4.99 -27.94
N ASN A 10 -18.15 5.66 -28.51
CA ASN A 10 -16.78 5.15 -28.60
C ASN A 10 -15.94 5.53 -27.38
N PHE A 11 -16.45 6.36 -26.45
CA PHE A 11 -15.74 6.72 -25.22
C PHE A 11 -15.62 5.51 -24.28
N ARG A 12 -14.39 5.07 -24.06
CA ARG A 12 -14.01 3.85 -23.32
C ARG A 12 -12.77 4.11 -22.46
N PRO A 13 -12.94 4.74 -21.28
CA PRO A 13 -11.85 4.91 -20.33
C PRO A 13 -11.40 3.53 -19.84
N VAL A 14 -10.11 3.23 -19.98
CA VAL A 14 -9.56 1.91 -19.61
C VAL A 14 -8.60 1.97 -18.44
N ASP A 15 -8.05 3.14 -18.14
CA ASP A 15 -7.17 3.34 -16.98
C ASP A 15 -7.14 4.82 -16.55
N ALA A 16 -6.87 5.05 -15.27
CA ALA A 16 -6.75 6.37 -14.68
C ALA A 16 -5.68 6.40 -13.58
N GLU A 17 -4.81 7.41 -13.64
CA GLU A 17 -3.64 7.54 -12.78
C GLU A 17 -3.42 8.99 -12.36
N VAL A 18 -2.91 9.19 -11.15
CA VAL A 18 -2.46 10.53 -10.73
C VAL A 18 -1.05 10.77 -11.27
N GLY A 19 -0.89 11.84 -12.06
CA GLY A 19 0.37 12.23 -12.66
C GLY A 19 1.36 12.82 -11.65
N PRO A 20 2.65 12.96 -12.03
CA PRO A 20 3.68 13.54 -11.17
C PRO A 20 3.48 15.05 -10.89
N ASP A 21 2.58 15.67 -11.62
CA ASP A 21 2.11 17.05 -11.51
C ASP A 21 0.83 17.18 -10.65
N GLY A 22 0.35 16.07 -10.07
CA GLY A 22 -0.88 16.01 -9.26
C GLY A 22 -2.19 16.05 -10.05
N ALA A 23 -2.15 16.03 -11.39
CA ALA A 23 -3.35 15.97 -12.22
C ALA A 23 -3.86 14.53 -12.34
N LEU A 24 -5.17 14.34 -12.53
CA LEU A 24 -5.73 13.04 -12.87
C LEU A 24 -5.59 12.84 -14.38
N TYR A 25 -4.85 11.83 -14.79
CA TYR A 25 -4.77 11.40 -16.18
C TYR A 25 -5.67 10.20 -16.37
N PHE A 26 -6.35 10.11 -17.49
CA PHE A 26 -6.99 8.87 -17.90
C PHE A 26 -6.79 8.66 -19.39
N ILE A 27 -6.72 7.40 -19.77
CA ILE A 27 -6.62 6.99 -21.15
C ILE A 27 -7.95 6.41 -21.59
N ASP A 28 -8.36 6.83 -22.78
CA ASP A 28 -9.54 6.34 -23.44
C ASP A 28 -9.10 5.61 -24.71
N TRP A 29 -9.45 4.33 -24.77
CA TRP A 29 -9.12 3.49 -25.91
C TRP A 29 -9.82 3.96 -27.21
N HIS A 30 -10.91 4.74 -27.08
CA HIS A 30 -11.67 5.38 -28.15
C HIS A 30 -11.89 4.48 -29.37
N ASN A 31 -12.61 3.37 -29.19
CA ASN A 31 -12.73 2.35 -30.22
C ASN A 31 -14.20 1.93 -30.43
N PRO A 32 -14.70 1.89 -31.68
CA PRO A 32 -16.02 1.33 -31.95
C PRO A 32 -16.11 -0.17 -31.68
N VAL A 33 -14.99 -0.90 -31.80
CA VAL A 33 -14.98 -2.37 -31.69
C VAL A 33 -14.31 -2.85 -30.41
N ILE A 34 -15.10 -3.36 -29.47
CA ILE A 34 -14.63 -3.79 -28.13
C ILE A 34 -14.06 -5.21 -28.14
N GLY A 35 -14.80 -6.14 -28.74
CA GLY A 35 -14.62 -7.57 -28.54
C GLY A 35 -14.39 -8.34 -29.84
N HIS A 36 -14.09 -9.62 -29.68
CA HIS A 36 -13.95 -10.59 -30.78
C HIS A 36 -15.15 -11.53 -30.90
N MET A 37 -16.12 -11.45 -29.96
CA MET A 37 -17.33 -12.28 -29.97
C MET A 37 -18.39 -11.70 -30.91
N GLN A 38 -18.57 -10.38 -30.91
CA GLN A 38 -19.57 -9.66 -31.71
C GLN A 38 -19.03 -9.17 -33.06
N HIS A 39 -17.70 -9.07 -33.19
CA HIS A 39 -17.03 -8.50 -34.37
C HIS A 39 -15.89 -9.39 -34.81
N ASN A 40 -15.66 -9.44 -36.12
CA ASN A 40 -14.54 -10.18 -36.68
C ASN A 40 -13.21 -9.60 -36.14
N LEU A 41 -12.21 -10.47 -35.95
CA LEU A 41 -10.85 -10.04 -35.59
C LEU A 41 -10.22 -9.13 -36.64
N ARG A 42 -10.65 -9.24 -37.91
CA ARG A 42 -10.20 -8.44 -39.05
C ARG A 42 -11.14 -7.28 -39.40
N ASP A 43 -12.09 -6.95 -38.52
CA ASP A 43 -12.97 -5.79 -38.71
C ASP A 43 -12.13 -4.52 -38.90
N THR A 44 -12.30 -3.84 -40.04
CA THR A 44 -11.53 -2.66 -40.43
C THR A 44 -11.83 -1.44 -39.57
N SER A 45 -12.97 -1.42 -38.87
CA SER A 45 -13.32 -0.36 -37.92
C SER A 45 -12.53 -0.45 -36.61
N ARG A 46 -11.79 -1.54 -36.39
CA ARG A 46 -10.95 -1.69 -35.19
C ARG A 46 -9.73 -0.78 -35.28
N ASP A 47 -9.75 0.34 -34.55
CA ASP A 47 -8.59 1.21 -34.45
C ASP A 47 -7.50 0.56 -33.59
N ARG A 48 -6.25 0.59 -34.07
CA ARG A 48 -5.09 0.01 -33.39
C ARG A 48 -3.96 1.02 -33.20
N GLN A 49 -4.18 2.27 -33.62
CA GLN A 49 -3.17 3.31 -33.72
C GLN A 49 -3.51 4.51 -32.84
N HIS A 50 -4.81 4.79 -32.65
CA HIS A 50 -5.24 5.96 -31.90
C HIS A 50 -5.92 5.61 -30.58
N GLY A 51 -5.94 6.62 -29.72
CA GLY A 51 -6.62 6.67 -28.43
C GLY A 51 -6.55 8.12 -27.95
N ARG A 52 -7.17 8.40 -26.81
CA ARG A 52 -7.18 9.74 -26.21
C ARG A 52 -6.50 9.70 -24.84
N VAL A 53 -5.67 10.69 -24.57
CA VAL A 53 -5.10 10.92 -23.24
C VAL A 53 -5.66 12.23 -22.73
N PHE A 54 -6.34 12.17 -21.60
CA PHE A 54 -6.89 13.34 -20.95
C PHE A 54 -6.10 13.68 -19.70
N ARG A 55 -5.98 14.97 -19.41
CA ARG A 55 -5.41 15.51 -18.19
C ARG A 55 -6.46 16.40 -17.52
N VAL A 56 -6.94 15.98 -16.36
CA VAL A 56 -7.99 16.66 -15.60
C VAL A 56 -7.35 17.40 -14.44
N THR A 57 -7.63 18.70 -14.35
CA THR A 57 -7.15 19.60 -13.30
C THR A 57 -8.31 20.41 -12.73
N ALA A 58 -8.14 20.91 -11.50
CA ALA A 58 -9.11 21.82 -10.90
C ALA A 58 -8.80 23.27 -11.30
N PRO A 59 -9.81 24.07 -11.73
CA PRO A 59 -9.62 25.49 -11.99
C PRO A 59 -8.98 26.20 -10.79
N GLY A 60 -7.97 27.03 -11.05
CA GLY A 60 -7.28 27.79 -10.01
C GLY A 60 -6.33 26.99 -9.11
N ARG A 61 -6.21 25.67 -9.27
CA ARG A 61 -5.24 24.84 -8.53
C ARG A 61 -3.93 24.72 -9.33
N PRO A 62 -2.80 25.25 -8.83
CA PRO A 62 -1.51 25.05 -9.48
C PRO A 62 -1.13 23.57 -9.55
N LEU A 63 -0.44 23.21 -10.63
CA LEU A 63 0.16 21.89 -10.78
C LEU A 63 1.33 21.73 -9.83
N LEU A 64 1.53 20.51 -9.35
CA LEU A 64 2.72 20.16 -8.58
C LEU A 64 3.94 20.20 -9.50
N LYS A 65 5.09 20.56 -8.93
CA LYS A 65 6.38 20.44 -9.60
C LYS A 65 6.94 19.05 -9.27
N PRO A 66 7.11 18.16 -10.26
CA PRO A 66 7.68 16.84 -10.02
C PRO A 66 9.06 16.95 -9.37
N PRO A 67 9.32 16.29 -8.23
CA PRO A 67 10.65 16.26 -7.65
C PRO A 67 11.60 15.41 -8.50
N VAL A 68 12.89 15.74 -8.45
CA VAL A 68 13.94 14.91 -9.07
C VAL A 68 14.17 13.70 -8.18
N ILE A 69 13.87 12.51 -8.70
CA ILE A 69 14.06 11.24 -7.98
C ILE A 69 15.28 10.51 -8.55
N ALA A 70 15.28 10.21 -9.84
CA ALA A 70 16.36 9.47 -10.49
C ALA A 70 17.69 10.20 -10.30
N GLY A 71 18.68 9.50 -9.74
CA GLY A 71 20.02 10.05 -9.51
C GLY A 71 20.13 11.04 -8.34
N ALA A 72 19.04 11.35 -7.63
CA ALA A 72 19.13 12.20 -6.44
C ALA A 72 19.95 11.50 -5.32
N PRO A 73 20.66 12.26 -4.46
CA PRO A 73 21.34 11.71 -3.29
C PRO A 73 20.37 11.06 -2.29
N ILE A 74 20.80 10.00 -1.61
CA ILE A 74 20.00 9.27 -0.61
C ILE A 74 19.33 10.20 0.42
N PRO A 75 20.00 11.21 1.02
CA PRO A 75 19.35 12.10 1.97
C PRO A 75 18.19 12.90 1.37
N GLN A 76 18.30 13.30 0.10
CA GLN A 76 17.22 14.01 -0.60
C GLN A 76 16.06 13.06 -0.92
N LEU A 77 16.37 11.83 -1.35
CA LEU A 77 15.37 10.79 -1.56
C LEU A 77 14.57 10.50 -0.28
N LEU A 78 15.25 10.31 0.85
CA LEU A 78 14.57 10.09 2.13
C LEU A 78 13.65 11.26 2.50
N ASP A 79 14.03 12.50 2.20
CA ASP A 79 13.18 13.66 2.45
C ASP A 79 11.91 13.68 1.58
N LEU A 80 11.97 13.16 0.35
CA LEU A 80 10.79 12.98 -0.51
C LEU A 80 9.77 11.98 0.05
N LEU A 81 10.12 11.17 1.04
CA LEU A 81 9.15 10.30 1.72
C LEU A 81 8.15 11.10 2.58
N LYS A 82 8.38 12.40 2.79
CA LYS A 82 7.44 13.29 3.49
C LYS A 82 6.32 13.82 2.58
N GLU A 83 6.44 13.67 1.26
CA GLU A 83 5.49 14.20 0.29
C GLU A 83 4.09 13.58 0.46
N PRO A 84 3.00 14.33 0.26
CA PRO A 84 1.63 13.83 0.33
C PRO A 84 1.30 12.74 -0.69
N GLU A 85 1.89 12.81 -1.87
CA GLU A 85 1.52 11.98 -3.00
C GLU A 85 2.21 10.62 -2.91
N ASP A 86 1.41 9.55 -2.86
CA ASP A 86 1.94 8.18 -2.82
C ASP A 86 2.85 7.89 -4.01
N ARG A 87 2.53 8.42 -5.20
CA ARG A 87 3.37 8.29 -6.39
C ARG A 87 4.81 8.74 -6.16
N VAL A 88 5.02 9.85 -5.46
CA VAL A 88 6.38 10.35 -5.17
C VAL A 88 7.07 9.38 -4.24
N ARG A 89 6.44 9.04 -3.11
CA ARG A 89 7.02 8.13 -2.11
C ARG A 89 7.31 6.74 -2.67
N TYR A 90 6.40 6.18 -3.45
CA TYR A 90 6.54 4.90 -4.13
C TYR A 90 7.74 4.89 -5.09
N ARG A 91 7.86 5.91 -5.96
CA ARG A 91 8.99 6.02 -6.89
C ARG A 91 10.31 6.29 -6.17
N THR A 92 10.29 7.05 -5.10
CA THR A 92 11.44 7.25 -4.21
C THR A 92 11.90 5.93 -3.58
N LYS A 93 10.98 5.09 -3.10
CA LYS A 93 11.32 3.75 -2.57
C LYS A 93 11.90 2.83 -3.65
N ILE A 94 11.41 2.89 -4.89
CA ILE A 94 12.03 2.20 -6.04
C ILE A 94 13.48 2.66 -6.24
N GLU A 95 13.71 3.97 -6.30
CA GLU A 95 15.06 4.51 -6.48
C GLU A 95 15.99 4.11 -5.34
N LEU A 96 15.53 4.19 -4.09
CA LEU A 96 16.28 3.76 -2.90
C LEU A 96 16.63 2.27 -2.96
N SER A 97 15.72 1.42 -3.43
CA SER A 97 15.93 -0.04 -3.51
C SER A 97 17.07 -0.45 -4.45
N ALA A 98 17.42 0.39 -5.41
CA ALA A 98 18.55 0.18 -6.31
C ALA A 98 19.90 0.65 -5.74
N ARG A 99 19.90 1.31 -4.57
CA ARG A 99 21.11 1.81 -3.90
C ARG A 99 21.68 0.75 -2.94
N ASP A 100 22.93 0.95 -2.52
CA ASP A 100 23.54 0.08 -1.53
C ASP A 100 22.74 0.09 -0.22
N THR A 101 22.41 -1.12 0.26
CA THR A 101 21.54 -1.27 1.43
C THR A 101 22.17 -0.71 2.70
N LYS A 102 23.49 -0.82 2.88
CA LYS A 102 24.13 -0.29 4.09
C LYS A 102 24.09 1.24 4.10
N GLU A 103 24.32 1.86 2.94
CA GLU A 103 24.24 3.32 2.79
C GLU A 103 22.82 3.84 3.05
N VAL A 104 21.80 3.21 2.46
CA VAL A 104 20.40 3.63 2.67
C VAL A 104 20.00 3.47 4.12
N VAL A 105 20.29 2.33 4.75
CA VAL A 105 19.91 2.09 6.15
C VAL A 105 20.63 3.06 7.10
N ALA A 106 21.92 3.34 6.87
CA ALA A 106 22.65 4.32 7.68
C ALA A 106 22.06 5.74 7.56
N ALA A 107 21.75 6.16 6.33
CA ALA A 107 21.12 7.46 6.08
C ALA A 107 19.69 7.52 6.66
N LEU A 108 18.94 6.41 6.59
CA LEU A 108 17.59 6.30 7.13
C LEU A 108 17.58 6.51 8.66
N GLN A 109 18.52 5.91 9.39
CA GLN A 109 18.62 6.13 10.84
C GLN A 109 18.88 7.61 11.18
N THR A 110 19.72 8.28 10.40
CA THR A 110 19.96 9.72 10.54
C THR A 110 18.69 10.53 10.22
N TRP A 111 17.95 10.13 9.19
CA TRP A 111 16.71 10.78 8.78
C TRP A 111 15.61 10.65 9.85
N ILE A 112 15.41 9.44 10.40
CA ILE A 112 14.49 9.19 11.53
C ILE A 112 14.80 10.10 12.71
N GLY A 113 16.08 10.23 13.09
CA GLY A 113 16.51 11.07 14.21
C GLY A 113 16.28 12.57 14.01
N ARG A 114 15.95 13.01 12.78
CA ARG A 114 15.66 14.41 12.43
C ARG A 114 14.18 14.67 12.18
N LEU A 115 13.33 13.65 12.24
CA LEU A 115 11.88 13.84 12.11
C LEU A 115 11.34 14.61 13.33
N ASP A 116 10.37 15.48 13.09
CA ASP A 116 9.68 16.21 14.16
C ASP A 116 8.54 15.34 14.73
N PRO A 117 8.63 14.90 16.00
CA PRO A 117 7.57 14.08 16.63
C PRO A 117 6.22 14.79 16.75
N LYS A 118 6.17 16.12 16.59
CA LYS A 118 4.94 16.91 16.66
C LYS A 118 4.29 17.14 15.29
N HIS A 119 4.93 16.69 14.21
CA HIS A 119 4.39 16.84 12.87
C HIS A 119 3.11 15.99 12.71
N GLU A 120 2.07 16.53 12.08
CA GLU A 120 0.76 15.85 11.94
C GLU A 120 0.86 14.47 11.24
N ARG A 121 1.87 14.31 10.36
CA ARG A 121 2.17 13.07 9.63
C ARG A 121 3.33 12.26 10.19
N TYR A 122 3.75 12.54 11.43
CA TYR A 122 4.93 11.91 12.01
C TYR A 122 4.83 10.38 12.00
N GLU A 123 3.69 9.81 12.39
CA GLU A 123 3.49 8.35 12.38
C GLU A 123 3.55 7.76 10.96
N HIS A 124 3.07 8.50 9.96
CA HIS A 124 3.20 8.09 8.56
C HIS A 124 4.66 8.18 8.07
N GLN A 125 5.42 9.20 8.47
CA GLN A 125 6.85 9.30 8.15
C GLN A 125 7.66 8.16 8.81
N MET A 126 7.32 7.78 10.03
CA MET A 126 7.90 6.60 10.71
C MET A 126 7.51 5.28 10.02
N LEU A 127 6.28 5.19 9.50
CA LEU A 127 5.84 4.06 8.69
C LEU A 127 6.60 3.96 7.36
N GLU A 128 6.86 5.09 6.70
CA GLU A 128 7.71 5.14 5.50
C GLU A 128 9.12 4.62 5.79
N ALA A 129 9.70 4.93 6.95
CA ALA A 129 10.95 4.33 7.38
C ALA A 129 10.86 2.80 7.54
N LEU A 130 9.78 2.29 8.14
CA LEU A 130 9.57 0.85 8.29
C LEU A 130 9.47 0.15 6.93
N TRP A 131 8.80 0.77 5.95
CA TRP A 131 8.72 0.24 4.60
C TRP A 131 10.06 0.32 3.86
N VAL A 132 10.87 1.36 4.04
CA VAL A 132 12.23 1.39 3.48
C VAL A 132 13.06 0.21 4.02
N GLN A 133 13.00 -0.06 5.33
CA GLN A 133 13.66 -1.26 5.90
C GLN A 133 13.16 -2.55 5.23
N GLN A 134 11.83 -2.67 5.01
CA GLN A 134 11.23 -3.82 4.32
C GLN A 134 11.70 -3.98 2.87
N TRP A 135 11.77 -2.88 2.11
CA TRP A 135 12.23 -2.90 0.70
C TRP A 135 13.70 -3.32 0.59
N HIS A 136 14.51 -2.97 1.58
CA HIS A 136 15.90 -3.42 1.69
C HIS A 136 16.06 -4.81 2.35
N ASN A 137 14.95 -5.52 2.59
CA ASN A 137 14.92 -6.81 3.27
C ASN A 137 15.67 -6.82 4.62
N ARG A 138 15.66 -5.68 5.33
CA ARG A 138 16.26 -5.51 6.65
C ARG A 138 15.19 -5.49 7.72
N VAL A 139 15.24 -6.47 8.62
CA VAL A 139 14.33 -6.55 9.76
C VAL A 139 14.81 -5.57 10.84
N ASP A 140 13.93 -4.64 11.20
CA ASP A 140 14.12 -3.71 12.31
C ASP A 140 13.00 -3.94 13.33
N GLU A 141 13.23 -4.88 14.26
CA GLU A 141 12.23 -5.26 15.26
C GLU A 141 11.84 -4.11 16.18
N LYS A 142 12.77 -3.19 16.47
CA LYS A 142 12.51 -2.02 17.32
C LYS A 142 11.55 -1.06 16.64
N LEU A 143 11.81 -0.74 15.36
CA LEU A 143 10.92 0.10 14.59
C LEU A 143 9.56 -0.58 14.36
N LEU A 144 9.54 -1.87 14.06
CA LEU A 144 8.30 -2.64 13.94
C LEU A 144 7.48 -2.60 15.23
N ALA A 145 8.08 -2.89 16.38
CA ALA A 145 7.40 -2.89 17.68
C ALA A 145 6.81 -1.51 18.01
N ARG A 146 7.54 -0.42 17.70
CA ARG A 146 7.01 0.94 17.81
C ARG A 146 5.77 1.13 16.92
N MET A 147 5.86 0.77 15.64
CA MET A 147 4.77 1.00 14.69
C MET A 147 3.53 0.15 14.97
N LEU A 148 3.68 -1.06 15.53
CA LEU A 148 2.57 -1.88 16.02
C LEU A 148 1.81 -1.23 17.20
N ARG A 149 2.37 -0.17 17.81
CA ARG A 149 1.80 0.60 18.93
C ARG A 149 1.58 2.07 18.57
N SER A 150 1.66 2.43 17.30
CA SER A 150 1.40 3.80 16.82
C SER A 150 0.01 4.27 17.25
N ASP A 151 -0.14 5.55 17.58
CA ASP A 151 -1.46 6.14 17.87
C ASP A 151 -2.37 6.10 16.63
N GLU A 152 -1.77 6.12 15.43
CA GLU A 152 -2.49 6.03 14.16
C GLU A 152 -2.88 4.58 13.83
N PRO A 153 -4.19 4.24 13.79
CA PRO A 153 -4.63 2.87 13.54
C PRO A 153 -4.22 2.34 12.17
N TRP A 154 -4.17 3.19 11.15
CA TRP A 154 -3.70 2.81 9.81
C TRP A 154 -2.21 2.46 9.80
N ALA A 155 -1.40 3.12 10.63
CA ALA A 155 0.01 2.79 10.79
C ALA A 155 0.19 1.45 11.53
N ARG A 156 -0.62 1.16 12.56
CA ARG A 156 -0.64 -0.16 13.21
C ARG A 156 -1.06 -1.26 12.25
N ALA A 157 -2.08 -1.03 11.42
CA ALA A 157 -2.54 -1.99 10.41
C ALA A 157 -1.42 -2.29 9.40
N ALA A 158 -0.78 -1.26 8.86
CA ALA A 158 0.35 -1.41 7.95
C ALA A 158 1.56 -2.11 8.60
N ALA A 159 1.89 -1.80 9.85
CA ALA A 159 2.94 -2.49 10.60
C ALA A 159 2.60 -3.97 10.84
N THR A 160 1.34 -4.29 11.08
CA THR A 160 0.84 -5.67 11.20
C THR A 160 1.06 -6.45 9.90
N ARG A 161 0.90 -5.78 8.75
CA ARG A 161 1.26 -6.36 7.45
C ARG A 161 2.76 -6.64 7.33
N VAL A 162 3.61 -5.70 7.76
CA VAL A 162 5.08 -5.89 7.77
C VAL A 162 5.46 -7.06 8.68
N LEU A 163 4.88 -7.15 9.88
CA LEU A 163 5.05 -8.28 10.80
C LEU A 163 4.74 -9.63 10.12
N CYS A 164 3.64 -9.71 9.36
CA CYS A 164 3.31 -10.92 8.61
C CYS A 164 4.43 -11.33 7.63
N TYR A 165 5.02 -10.37 6.91
CA TYR A 165 6.11 -10.63 5.98
C TYR A 165 7.45 -10.95 6.66
N TRP A 166 7.64 -10.53 7.91
CA TRP A 166 8.85 -10.80 8.70
C TRP A 166 8.65 -11.90 9.76
N ARG A 167 7.53 -12.62 9.74
CA ARG A 167 7.15 -13.61 10.78
C ARG A 167 8.20 -14.68 11.05
N ASP A 168 9.04 -15.00 10.08
CA ASP A 168 10.13 -15.97 10.18
C ASP A 168 11.40 -15.41 10.85
N ARG A 169 11.46 -14.10 11.08
CA ARG A 169 12.66 -13.37 11.54
C ARG A 169 12.38 -12.38 12.68
N VAL A 170 11.16 -12.37 13.22
CA VAL A 170 10.76 -11.54 14.37
C VAL A 170 10.50 -12.47 15.55
N ALA A 171 10.89 -12.05 16.76
CA ALA A 171 10.59 -12.79 17.97
C ALA A 171 9.08 -12.77 18.28
N ASP A 172 8.50 -13.93 18.60
CA ASP A 172 7.09 -14.10 18.98
C ASP A 172 6.07 -13.38 18.06
N PRO A 173 6.05 -13.71 16.76
CA PRO A 173 5.16 -13.04 15.81
C PRO A 173 3.67 -13.31 16.10
N LEU A 174 3.33 -14.50 16.63
CA LEU A 174 1.95 -14.84 17.00
C LEU A 174 1.48 -14.07 18.23
N GLY A 175 2.34 -13.87 19.25
CA GLY A 175 2.01 -13.02 20.39
C GLY A 175 1.80 -11.56 19.98
N LEU A 176 2.63 -11.04 19.06
CA LEU A 176 2.41 -9.71 18.49
C LEU A 176 1.09 -9.64 17.72
N LEU A 177 0.78 -10.62 16.86
CA LEU A 177 -0.49 -10.67 16.13
C LEU A 177 -1.71 -10.79 17.06
N LYS A 178 -1.60 -11.52 18.18
CA LYS A 178 -2.66 -11.61 19.19
C LYS A 178 -3.05 -10.25 19.75
N VAL A 179 -2.07 -9.37 19.97
CA VAL A 179 -2.35 -8.00 20.39
C VAL A 179 -3.09 -7.23 19.29
N GLN A 180 -2.65 -7.36 18.04
CA GLN A 180 -3.29 -6.67 16.90
C GLN A 180 -4.70 -7.20 16.62
N ALA A 181 -4.96 -8.49 16.84
CA ALA A 181 -6.29 -9.09 16.71
C ALA A 181 -7.30 -8.54 17.74
N ASN A 182 -6.79 -7.98 18.85
CA ASN A 182 -7.57 -7.32 19.90
C ASN A 182 -7.55 -5.77 19.80
N ASP A 183 -7.02 -5.21 18.72
CA ASP A 183 -6.97 -3.76 18.54
C ASP A 183 -8.37 -3.14 18.47
N PRO A 184 -8.62 -1.94 19.04
CA PRO A 184 -9.92 -1.28 18.96
C PRO A 184 -10.36 -0.97 17.52
N HIS A 185 -9.41 -0.76 16.59
CA HIS A 185 -9.72 -0.41 15.21
C HIS A 185 -9.89 -1.64 14.31
N PRO A 186 -11.00 -1.77 13.57
CA PRO A 186 -11.31 -2.98 12.78
C PRO A 186 -10.28 -3.28 11.70
N ALA A 187 -9.68 -2.26 11.07
CA ALA A 187 -8.64 -2.47 10.06
C ALA A 187 -7.37 -3.14 10.61
N VAL A 188 -7.01 -2.89 11.88
CA VAL A 188 -5.84 -3.54 12.50
C VAL A 188 -6.15 -5.01 12.80
N ARG A 189 -7.35 -5.27 13.34
CA ARG A 189 -7.84 -6.65 13.54
C ARG A 189 -7.85 -7.42 12.22
N LEU A 190 -8.32 -6.80 11.14
CA LEU A 190 -8.38 -7.41 9.82
C LEU A 190 -6.99 -7.83 9.33
N GLU A 191 -6.00 -6.95 9.48
CA GLU A 191 -4.61 -7.28 9.14
C GLU A 191 -4.07 -8.43 9.97
N ALA A 192 -4.41 -8.50 11.27
CA ALA A 192 -3.99 -9.58 12.15
C ALA A 192 -4.63 -10.92 11.78
N VAL A 193 -5.94 -10.94 11.54
CA VAL A 193 -6.69 -12.12 11.12
C VAL A 193 -6.19 -12.64 9.77
N ARG A 194 -5.91 -11.74 8.81
CA ARG A 194 -5.29 -12.17 7.55
C ARG A 194 -3.89 -12.72 7.78
N ALA A 195 -3.07 -12.05 8.60
CA ALA A 195 -1.69 -12.48 8.85
C ALA A 195 -1.63 -13.88 9.49
N ALA A 196 -2.60 -14.24 10.34
CA ALA A 196 -2.69 -15.56 10.94
C ALA A 196 -2.77 -16.69 9.90
N SER A 197 -3.35 -16.46 8.71
CA SER A 197 -3.43 -17.48 7.65
C SER A 197 -2.08 -17.87 7.05
N PHE A 198 -1.00 -17.13 7.35
CA PHE A 198 0.36 -17.40 6.87
C PHE A 198 1.18 -18.30 7.81
N PHE A 199 0.58 -18.75 8.90
CA PHE A 199 1.17 -19.68 9.86
C PHE A 199 0.58 -21.07 9.67
N GLN A 200 1.36 -22.09 10.01
CA GLN A 200 1.00 -23.50 9.84
C GLN A 200 0.88 -24.19 11.20
N THR A 201 0.25 -23.52 12.17
CA THR A 201 0.13 -24.01 13.55
C THR A 201 -1.29 -23.75 14.08
N PRO A 202 -1.78 -24.57 15.03
CA PRO A 202 -3.12 -24.38 15.60
C PRO A 202 -3.24 -23.07 16.40
N GLU A 203 -2.16 -22.58 16.99
CA GLU A 203 -2.14 -21.32 17.75
C GLU A 203 -2.52 -20.12 16.89
N ALA A 204 -2.22 -20.14 15.59
CA ALA A 204 -2.62 -19.09 14.67
C ALA A 204 -4.15 -18.98 14.54
N ALA A 205 -4.87 -20.10 14.62
CA ALA A 205 -6.32 -20.10 14.59
C ALA A 205 -6.89 -19.44 15.85
N ALA A 206 -6.29 -19.73 17.02
CA ALA A 206 -6.65 -19.06 18.26
C ALA A 206 -6.44 -17.53 18.14
N VAL A 207 -5.30 -17.09 17.58
CA VAL A 207 -5.03 -15.66 17.33
C VAL A 207 -6.07 -15.02 16.41
N ALA A 208 -6.50 -15.69 15.33
CA ALA A 208 -7.53 -15.16 14.44
C ALA A 208 -8.89 -15.01 15.15
N LEU A 209 -9.26 -15.98 15.98
CA LEU A 209 -10.51 -16.01 16.72
C LEU A 209 -10.61 -14.93 17.81
N GLU A 210 -9.48 -14.40 18.30
CA GLU A 210 -9.46 -13.26 19.23
C GLU A 210 -10.23 -12.05 18.71
N SER A 211 -10.29 -11.87 17.37
CA SER A 211 -11.06 -10.79 16.76
C SER A 211 -12.55 -10.83 17.13
N LEU A 212 -13.11 -12.02 17.43
CA LEU A 212 -14.51 -12.22 17.83
C LEU A 212 -14.87 -11.59 19.18
N ASN A 213 -13.86 -11.19 19.98
CA ASN A 213 -14.08 -10.40 21.19
C ASN A 213 -14.53 -8.95 20.89
N HIS A 214 -14.54 -8.55 19.62
CA HIS A 214 -14.85 -7.20 19.16
C HIS A 214 -15.92 -7.23 18.06
N PRO A 215 -16.63 -6.10 17.81
CA PRO A 215 -17.57 -5.99 16.69
C PRO A 215 -16.93 -6.36 15.35
N GLN A 216 -17.67 -7.16 14.60
CA GLN A 216 -17.30 -7.62 13.26
C GLN A 216 -17.95 -6.74 12.19
N ASP A 217 -17.23 -6.53 11.09
CA ASP A 217 -17.79 -6.03 9.85
C ASP A 217 -17.77 -7.12 8.77
N ARG A 218 -18.31 -6.82 7.58
CA ARG A 218 -18.35 -7.77 6.46
C ARG A 218 -16.95 -8.23 6.04
N PHE A 219 -15.95 -7.35 6.09
CA PHE A 219 -14.59 -7.64 5.63
C PHE A 219 -13.86 -8.54 6.63
N LEU A 220 -14.00 -8.26 7.93
CA LEU A 220 -13.49 -9.08 9.01
C LEU A 220 -14.13 -10.47 9.00
N THR A 221 -15.46 -10.55 8.88
CA THR A 221 -16.19 -11.83 8.80
C THR A 221 -15.66 -12.68 7.65
N TYR A 222 -15.62 -12.09 6.44
CA TYR A 222 -15.10 -12.79 5.27
C TYR A 222 -13.64 -13.24 5.45
N THR A 223 -12.79 -12.36 5.99
CA THR A 223 -11.36 -12.66 6.17
C THR A 223 -11.15 -13.74 7.21
N LEU A 224 -11.90 -13.71 8.32
CA LEU A 224 -11.87 -14.75 9.35
C LEU A 224 -12.29 -16.10 8.76
N ASP A 225 -13.38 -16.15 8.00
CA ASP A 225 -13.84 -17.39 7.35
C ASP A 225 -12.74 -17.98 6.44
N GLN A 226 -12.11 -17.15 5.60
CA GLN A 226 -11.03 -17.60 4.71
C GLN A 226 -9.76 -18.01 5.48
N THR A 227 -9.41 -17.28 6.55
CA THR A 227 -8.30 -17.64 7.44
C THR A 227 -8.56 -19.00 8.11
N MET A 228 -9.75 -19.22 8.66
CA MET A 228 -10.10 -20.48 9.33
C MET A 228 -10.15 -21.66 8.36
N ASN A 229 -10.65 -21.44 7.14
CA ASN A 229 -10.60 -22.44 6.07
C ASN A 229 -9.15 -22.83 5.72
N THR A 230 -8.25 -21.86 5.67
CA THR A 230 -6.81 -22.08 5.40
C THR A 230 -6.16 -22.86 6.55
N LEU A 231 -6.47 -22.51 7.80
CA LEU A 231 -5.88 -23.12 8.99
C LEU A 231 -6.45 -24.49 9.34
N LYS A 232 -7.57 -24.91 8.74
CA LYS A 232 -8.22 -26.20 8.99
C LYS A 232 -7.30 -27.41 8.90
N ALA A 233 -6.31 -27.37 8.01
CA ALA A 233 -5.33 -28.45 7.86
C ALA A 233 -4.38 -28.59 9.06
N PHE A 234 -4.18 -27.53 9.84
CA PHE A 234 -3.20 -27.43 10.93
C PHE A 234 -3.83 -27.48 12.33
N MET A 235 -5.15 -27.64 12.43
CA MET A 235 -5.90 -27.72 13.70
C MET A 235 -6.17 -29.17 14.17
N LYS A 236 -5.50 -30.17 13.59
CA LYS A 236 -5.67 -31.58 13.94
C LYS A 236 -4.66 -32.05 14.99
#